data_AF-A0A419YWE9-F1
#
_entry.id   AF-A0A419YWE9-F1
#
_cell.length_a   1.000
_cell.length_b   1.000
_cell.length_c   1.000
_cell.angle_alpha   90.00
_cell.angle_beta   90.00
_cell.angle_gamma   90.00
#
_symmetry.space_group_name_H-M   'P 1'
#
loop_
_entity.id
_entity.type
_entity.pdbx_description
1 polymer ?
#
loop_
_entity_poly.entity_id
_entity_poly.type
_entity_poly.pdbx_seq_one_letter_code
_entity_poly.pdbx_strand_id
1 'polypeptide(L)'
;MTKLIKRASAEARAFRNKNADGGDHTLNKQKVVRNKKRAPHDDDDLHNAPQIETPRKPRFAPVTFSEEGGVRFLHFGTEWVQGAMRLRKPDHIELEYAEQMMAWLLFIETPKRIVQLGLGAAALTKFAHRFLKRAKVDAVEVNPAVVVAARTMFELPHDDARLTVHEMDAWDFVNDRANHGTIGALQIDVYDATARGPVLDSVGFYRAVRACLTDAGVVTINLFGDHPSFVRNMKRLNEAFDGRVVALPEVHDGNRIAIAFSGPALDVPFPALQARAKLIEAELGLPARKWIKGLQESTGQNGGSFSI
;
A
#
# COMPACT_ATOMS: atom_id res chain seq x y z
N MET A 1 14.69 11.00 -29.58
CA MET A 1 13.98 9.69 -29.57
C MET A 1 13.87 9.23 -28.13
N THR A 2 12.69 9.44 -27.54
CA THR A 2 12.35 9.27 -26.13
C THR A 2 12.08 7.79 -25.85
N LYS A 3 12.92 7.11 -25.08
CA LYS A 3 12.58 5.78 -24.55
C LYS A 3 11.67 6.00 -23.34
N LEU A 4 10.42 5.56 -23.45
CA LEU A 4 9.41 5.56 -22.37
C LEU A 4 10.00 4.94 -21.09
N ILE A 5 10.09 5.71 -20.00
CA ILE A 5 10.01 5.14 -18.65
C ILE A 5 8.63 4.53 -18.52
N LYS A 6 8.55 3.21 -18.38
CA LYS A 6 7.33 2.53 -17.96
C LYS A 6 7.13 2.79 -16.47
N ARG A 7 6.31 3.79 -16.19
CA ARG A 7 5.79 4.07 -14.85
C ARG A 7 4.84 2.93 -14.48
N ALA A 8 4.87 2.50 -13.23
CA ALA A 8 4.14 1.33 -12.79
C ALA A 8 2.64 1.64 -12.81
N SER A 9 1.97 1.25 -13.89
CA SER A 9 0.55 0.93 -13.95
C SER A 9 0.34 -0.46 -14.51
N ALA A 10 -0.72 -1.12 -14.03
CA ALA A 10 -1.15 -2.47 -14.38
C ALA A 10 -1.36 -2.73 -15.89
N GLU A 11 -1.36 -1.71 -16.75
CA GLU A 11 -1.74 -1.83 -18.16
C GLU A 11 -0.81 -2.67 -19.05
N ALA A 12 0.44 -2.97 -18.64
CA ALA A 12 1.38 -3.65 -19.53
C ALA A 12 1.35 -5.19 -19.49
N ARG A 13 0.61 -5.84 -18.56
CA ARG A 13 0.88 -7.27 -18.25
C ARG A 13 -0.26 -8.27 -18.30
N ALA A 14 -1.50 -7.88 -18.61
CA ALA A 14 -2.59 -8.87 -18.72
C ALA A 14 -3.02 -9.25 -20.16
N PHE A 15 -2.73 -8.45 -21.20
CA PHE A 15 -3.24 -8.72 -22.57
C PHE A 15 -2.23 -8.77 -23.72
N ARG A 16 -0.92 -8.84 -23.42
CA ARG A 16 0.10 -9.18 -24.44
C ARG A 16 0.84 -10.47 -24.12
N ASN A 17 0.08 -11.56 -24.00
CA ASN A 17 0.60 -12.89 -24.28
C ASN A 17 -0.06 -13.41 -25.57
N LYS A 18 0.64 -13.15 -26.69
CA LYS A 18 0.80 -13.98 -27.90
C LYS A 18 -0.50 -14.54 -28.54
N ASN A 19 -0.97 -13.94 -29.63
CA ASN A 19 -0.55 -14.34 -30.98
C ASN A 19 0.83 -15.03 -31.03
N ALA A 20 0.80 -16.35 -31.00
CA ALA A 20 1.79 -17.19 -31.67
C ALA A 20 1.02 -17.96 -32.75
N ASP A 21 1.23 -17.56 -34.00
CA ASP A 21 0.83 -18.28 -35.20
C ASP A 21 1.63 -19.57 -35.35
N GLY A 22 0.98 -20.59 -35.94
CA GLY A 22 1.61 -21.52 -36.88
C GLY A 22 1.87 -22.95 -36.41
N GLY A 23 1.10 -23.91 -36.94
CA GLY A 23 1.50 -25.32 -36.98
C GLY A 23 0.34 -26.32 -37.00
N ASP A 24 -0.15 -26.63 -38.21
CA ASP A 24 -1.04 -27.76 -38.52
C ASP A 24 -0.39 -29.11 -38.14
N HIS A 25 -1.09 -29.94 -37.36
CA HIS A 25 -0.99 -31.40 -37.49
C HIS A 25 -2.23 -32.10 -36.92
N THR A 26 -2.70 -33.06 -37.71
CA THR A 26 -3.92 -33.85 -37.61
C THR A 26 -3.78 -35.08 -36.69
N LEU A 27 -4.95 -35.64 -36.30
CA LEU A 27 -5.21 -36.96 -35.69
C LEU A 27 -4.98 -37.04 -34.17
N ASN A 28 -5.78 -37.70 -33.33
CA ASN A 28 -6.82 -38.70 -33.53
C ASN A 28 -7.79 -38.70 -32.32
N LYS A 29 -9.08 -38.99 -32.56
CA LYS A 29 -10.08 -39.21 -31.50
C LYS A 29 -9.86 -40.57 -30.86
N GLN A 30 -9.65 -40.64 -29.54
CA GLN A 30 -9.97 -41.83 -28.76
C GLN A 30 -10.71 -41.46 -27.47
N LYS A 31 -11.96 -41.94 -27.39
CA LYS A 31 -12.76 -42.02 -26.17
C LYS A 31 -12.09 -42.96 -25.19
N VAL A 32 -11.87 -42.53 -23.94
CA VAL A 32 -11.71 -43.47 -22.82
C VAL A 32 -12.61 -43.05 -21.64
N VAL A 33 -13.35 -44.07 -21.25
CA VAL A 33 -14.40 -44.24 -20.24
C VAL A 33 -14.04 -43.69 -18.85
N ARG A 34 -15.01 -43.02 -18.22
CA ARG A 34 -15.06 -42.75 -16.76
C ARG A 34 -15.00 -44.06 -15.98
N ASN A 35 -14.07 -44.19 -15.03
CA ASN A 35 -14.30 -45.09 -13.90
C ASN A 35 -13.83 -44.48 -12.57
N LYS A 36 -14.70 -44.56 -11.56
CA LYS A 36 -14.51 -44.10 -10.18
C LYS A 36 -13.51 -44.98 -9.44
N LYS A 37 -12.66 -44.37 -8.60
CA LYS A 37 -12.50 -44.71 -7.17
C LYS A 37 -11.64 -43.63 -6.49
N ARG A 38 -12.23 -42.93 -5.52
CA ARG A 38 -11.51 -42.11 -4.52
C ARG A 38 -10.82 -43.07 -3.55
N ALA A 39 -9.52 -42.93 -3.36
CA ALA A 39 -8.81 -43.48 -2.21
C ALA A 39 -8.80 -42.42 -1.08
N PRO A 40 -8.85 -42.81 0.20
CA PRO A 40 -8.83 -41.87 1.32
C PRO A 40 -7.43 -41.27 1.48
N HIS A 41 -7.40 -40.01 1.91
CA HIS A 41 -6.20 -39.25 2.23
C HIS A 41 -5.53 -39.88 3.47
N ASP A 42 -4.29 -40.37 3.33
CA ASP A 42 -3.45 -40.69 4.48
C ASP A 42 -2.91 -39.38 5.07
N ASP A 43 -3.11 -39.18 6.38
CA ASP A 43 -2.68 -38.02 7.18
C ASP A 43 -1.21 -38.15 7.68
N ASP A 44 -0.45 -39.14 7.20
CA ASP A 44 0.87 -39.49 7.75
C ASP A 44 2.07 -38.66 7.20
N ASP A 45 1.86 -37.82 6.17
CA ASP A 45 2.95 -37.06 5.53
C ASP A 45 3.40 -35.81 6.31
N LEU A 46 2.69 -35.41 7.37
CA LEU A 46 3.06 -34.25 8.19
C LEU A 46 4.10 -34.57 9.28
N HIS A 47 4.30 -35.85 9.61
CA HIS A 47 5.25 -36.26 10.66
C HIS A 47 6.71 -36.31 10.20
N ASN A 48 6.96 -36.28 8.89
CA ASN A 48 8.31 -36.34 8.30
C ASN A 48 8.75 -35.01 7.64
N ALA A 49 8.04 -33.91 7.86
CA ALA A 49 8.47 -32.62 7.36
C ALA A 49 9.77 -32.20 8.07
N PRO A 50 10.89 -31.98 7.35
CA PRO A 50 12.15 -31.62 7.98
C PRO A 50 11.99 -30.29 8.75
N GLN A 51 12.23 -30.32 10.06
CA GLN A 51 12.32 -29.12 10.87
C GLN A 51 13.49 -28.27 10.36
N ILE A 52 13.18 -27.10 9.83
CA ILE A 52 14.19 -26.14 9.41
C ILE A 52 14.74 -25.50 10.69
N GLU A 53 15.88 -25.99 11.19
CA GLU A 53 16.52 -25.56 12.45
C GLU A 53 16.99 -24.09 12.46
N THR A 54 16.96 -23.39 11.32
CA THR A 54 17.29 -21.96 11.26
C THR A 54 16.44 -21.26 10.20
N PRO A 55 15.65 -20.22 10.56
CA PRO A 55 14.93 -19.43 9.58
C PRO A 55 15.92 -18.91 8.54
N ARG A 56 15.75 -19.31 7.27
CA ARG A 56 16.58 -18.77 6.18
C ARG A 56 16.36 -17.26 6.15
N LYS A 57 17.44 -16.48 6.24
CA LYS A 57 17.35 -15.02 6.07
C LYS A 57 16.59 -14.72 4.78
N PRO A 58 15.56 -13.84 4.81
CA PRO A 58 14.81 -13.50 3.61
C PRO A 58 15.76 -12.94 2.55
N ARG A 59 15.63 -13.44 1.32
CA ARG A 59 16.39 -12.92 0.17
C ARG A 59 15.57 -11.83 -0.49
N PHE A 60 16.05 -10.60 -0.40
CA PHE A 60 15.43 -9.46 -1.08
C PHE A 60 16.00 -9.28 -2.48
N ALA A 61 15.19 -8.70 -3.37
CA ALA A 61 15.68 -8.27 -4.67
C ALA A 61 16.69 -7.12 -4.51
N PRO A 62 17.64 -6.96 -5.46
CA PRO A 62 18.59 -5.86 -5.44
C PRO A 62 17.87 -4.51 -5.46
N VAL A 63 18.28 -3.60 -4.57
CA VAL A 63 17.83 -2.21 -4.61
C VAL A 63 18.61 -1.48 -5.70
N THR A 64 17.92 -0.94 -6.69
CA THR A 64 18.52 -0.19 -7.81
C THR A 64 17.83 1.16 -8.00
N PHE A 65 18.48 2.08 -8.72
CA PHE A 65 17.99 3.44 -8.93
C PHE A 65 18.14 3.87 -10.38
N SER A 66 17.27 4.76 -10.82
CA SER A 66 17.40 5.50 -12.07
C SER A 66 17.10 6.98 -11.86
N GLU A 67 17.60 7.84 -12.74
CA GLU A 67 17.31 9.28 -12.71
C GLU A 67 16.85 9.77 -14.08
N GLU A 68 15.72 10.48 -14.11
CA GLU A 68 15.23 11.14 -15.31
C GLU A 68 14.46 12.40 -14.94
N GLY A 69 14.63 13.48 -15.70
CA GLY A 69 13.85 14.71 -15.51
C GLY A 69 14.02 15.36 -14.14
N GLY A 70 15.15 15.12 -13.45
CA GLY A 70 15.40 15.60 -12.09
C GLY A 70 14.65 14.84 -11.00
N VAL A 71 14.18 13.63 -11.32
CA VAL A 71 13.53 12.70 -10.39
C VAL A 71 14.39 11.44 -10.28
N ARG A 72 14.64 11.00 -9.05
CA ARG A 72 15.27 9.72 -8.74
C ARG A 72 14.19 8.69 -8.43
N PHE A 73 14.29 7.52 -9.04
CA PHE A 73 13.35 6.42 -8.87
C PHE A 73 14.01 5.25 -8.15
N LEU A 74 13.26 4.63 -7.24
CA LEU A 74 13.61 3.40 -6.55
C LEU A 74 13.08 2.21 -7.34
N HIS A 75 13.87 1.15 -7.43
CA HIS A 75 13.52 -0.11 -8.09
C HIS A 75 13.99 -1.31 -7.27
N PHE A 76 13.33 -2.46 -7.46
CA PHE A 76 13.71 -3.75 -6.86
C PHE A 76 14.11 -4.76 -7.94
N GLY A 77 15.28 -4.58 -8.53
CA GLY A 77 15.85 -5.49 -9.55
C GLY A 77 15.02 -5.59 -10.84
N THR A 78 14.06 -4.69 -11.04
CA THR A 78 13.12 -4.66 -12.17
C THR A 78 12.94 -3.23 -12.68
N GLU A 79 12.26 -3.06 -13.81
CA GLU A 79 11.95 -1.73 -14.37
C GLU A 79 10.88 -0.96 -13.57
N TRP A 80 10.21 -1.60 -12.60
CA TRP A 80 9.06 -1.04 -11.90
C TRP A 80 9.49 0.00 -10.87
N VAL A 81 8.82 1.15 -10.89
CA VAL A 81 9.00 2.21 -9.91
C VAL A 81 8.36 1.78 -8.60
N GLN A 82 9.17 1.72 -7.55
CA GLN A 82 8.78 1.40 -6.17
C GLN A 82 8.69 2.66 -5.29
N GLY A 83 9.12 3.80 -5.82
CA GLY A 83 9.12 5.08 -5.13
C GLY A 83 9.88 6.12 -5.96
N ALA A 84 9.63 7.39 -5.69
CA ALA A 84 10.30 8.47 -6.40
C ALA A 84 10.57 9.66 -5.48
N MET A 85 11.60 10.44 -5.83
CA MET A 85 11.92 11.70 -5.17
C MET A 85 12.43 12.71 -6.19
N ARG A 86 11.87 13.92 -6.15
CA ARG A 86 12.39 15.04 -6.92
C ARG A 86 13.63 15.60 -6.25
N LEU A 87 14.76 15.61 -6.97
CA LEU A 87 16.06 16.04 -6.43
C LEU A 87 16.05 17.49 -5.93
N ARG A 88 15.26 18.37 -6.57
CA ARG A 88 15.13 19.78 -6.18
C ARG A 88 14.11 20.03 -5.08
N LYS A 89 13.26 19.06 -4.77
CA LYS A 89 12.15 19.15 -3.79
C LYS A 89 12.00 17.79 -3.07
N PRO A 90 12.99 17.38 -2.27
CA PRO A 90 13.09 16.02 -1.72
C PRO A 90 11.97 15.69 -0.72
N ASP A 91 11.37 16.71 -0.09
CA ASP A 91 10.25 16.58 0.84
C ASP A 91 8.88 16.55 0.12
N HIS A 92 8.81 16.84 -1.18
CA HIS A 92 7.57 16.79 -1.94
C HIS A 92 7.24 15.35 -2.34
N ILE A 93 5.97 14.96 -2.23
CA ILE A 93 5.52 13.65 -2.70
C ILE A 93 5.41 13.71 -4.22
N GLU A 94 6.22 12.91 -4.92
CA GLU A 94 6.29 12.95 -6.39
C GLU A 94 5.22 12.08 -7.07
N LEU A 95 4.74 11.02 -6.41
CA LEU A 95 3.81 10.06 -6.99
C LEU A 95 2.38 10.34 -6.55
N GLU A 96 1.44 10.36 -7.50
CA GLU A 96 0.03 10.72 -7.24
C GLU A 96 -0.65 9.78 -6.23
N TYR A 97 -0.40 8.47 -6.30
CA TYR A 97 -0.95 7.53 -5.32
C TYR A 97 -0.44 7.84 -3.91
N ALA A 98 0.82 8.27 -3.77
CA ALA A 98 1.41 8.59 -2.47
C ALA A 98 0.82 9.91 -1.93
N GLU A 99 0.45 10.86 -2.79
CA GLU A 99 -0.35 12.01 -2.36
C GLU A 99 -1.71 11.54 -1.84
N GLN A 100 -2.40 10.65 -2.55
CA GLN A 100 -3.69 10.09 -2.11
C GLN A 100 -3.58 9.28 -0.81
N MET A 101 -2.45 8.65 -0.52
CA MET A 101 -2.20 7.98 0.76
C MET A 101 -2.27 8.95 1.95
N MET A 102 -2.23 10.27 1.73
CA MET A 102 -2.41 11.31 2.75
C MET A 102 -3.89 11.75 2.92
N ALA A 103 -4.84 11.13 2.22
CA ALA A 103 -6.26 11.50 2.28
C ALA A 103 -6.89 11.35 3.68
N TRP A 104 -6.26 10.62 4.60
CA TRP A 104 -6.64 10.58 6.01
C TRP A 104 -6.67 11.97 6.67
N LEU A 105 -5.88 12.93 6.18
CA LEU A 105 -5.85 14.33 6.66
C LEU A 105 -7.21 15.05 6.52
N LEU A 106 -8.10 14.56 5.65
CA LEU A 106 -9.46 15.08 5.51
C LEU A 106 -10.32 14.81 6.74
N PHE A 107 -10.04 13.74 7.48
CA PHE A 107 -10.92 13.21 8.52
C PHE A 107 -10.41 13.46 9.93
N ILE A 108 -9.09 13.54 10.10
CA ILE A 108 -8.47 13.78 11.40
C ILE A 108 -7.42 14.90 11.35
N GLU A 109 -7.28 15.60 12.46
CA GLU A 109 -6.11 16.45 12.69
C GLU A 109 -4.84 15.61 12.84
N THR A 110 -3.67 16.25 12.73
CA THR A 110 -2.37 15.59 12.91
C THR A 110 -2.35 14.82 14.24
N PRO A 111 -2.32 13.47 14.20
CA PRO A 111 -2.34 12.69 15.42
C PRO A 111 -0.98 12.73 16.12
N LYS A 112 -0.93 12.27 17.37
CA LYS A 112 0.33 12.17 18.13
C LYS A 112 1.32 11.17 17.51
N ARG A 113 0.81 10.15 16.82
CA ARG A 113 1.61 9.08 16.22
C ARG A 113 1.07 8.70 14.84
N ILE A 114 1.96 8.63 13.86
CA ILE A 114 1.72 8.21 12.48
C ILE A 114 2.66 7.03 12.20
N VAL A 115 2.15 5.97 11.57
CA VAL A 115 2.97 4.80 11.24
C VAL A 115 2.84 4.45 9.76
N GLN A 116 3.97 4.21 9.11
CA GLN A 116 4.02 3.68 7.75
C GLN A 116 4.57 2.25 7.77
N LEU A 117 3.82 1.31 7.20
CA LEU A 117 4.27 -0.05 6.91
C LEU A 117 4.77 -0.10 5.46
N GLY A 118 6.06 -0.41 5.28
CA GLY A 118 6.80 -0.31 4.02
C GLY A 118 7.40 1.07 3.81
N LEU A 119 8.72 1.21 3.72
CA LEU A 119 9.39 2.52 3.67
C LEU A 119 9.52 3.08 2.24
N GLY A 120 9.90 2.23 1.29
CA GLY A 120 10.15 2.63 -0.10
C GLY A 120 11.16 3.78 -0.22
N ALA A 121 10.87 4.78 -1.06
CA ALA A 121 11.66 6.01 -1.19
C ALA A 121 11.46 7.01 -0.03
N ALA A 122 10.81 6.56 1.05
CA ALA A 122 10.48 7.33 2.25
C ALA A 122 9.65 8.60 2.01
N ALA A 123 8.92 8.70 0.89
CA ALA A 123 8.17 9.91 0.54
C ALA A 123 7.14 10.28 1.62
N LEU A 124 6.31 9.33 2.04
CA LEU A 124 5.29 9.54 3.07
C LEU A 124 5.93 9.82 4.45
N THR A 125 6.91 9.00 4.86
CA THR A 125 7.64 9.17 6.13
C THR A 125 8.30 10.54 6.24
N LYS A 126 9.07 10.96 5.23
CA LYS A 126 9.75 12.26 5.21
C LYS A 126 8.74 13.40 5.22
N PHE A 127 7.69 13.31 4.41
CA PHE A 127 6.64 14.31 4.37
C PHE A 127 5.99 14.49 5.74
N ALA A 128 5.58 13.39 6.38
CA ALA A 128 5.00 13.42 7.71
C ALA A 128 5.97 14.01 8.74
N HIS A 129 7.24 13.58 8.74
CA HIS A 129 8.25 14.12 9.67
C HIS A 129 8.48 15.61 9.47
N ARG A 130 8.57 16.08 8.22
CA ARG A 130 8.86 17.47 7.86
C ARG A 130 7.71 18.42 8.19
N PHE A 131 6.49 18.07 7.78
CA PHE A 131 5.35 18.98 7.79
C PHE A 131 4.41 18.75 8.98
N LEU A 132 4.30 17.52 9.49
CA LEU A 132 3.40 17.17 10.59
C LEU A 132 4.14 17.17 11.93
N LYS A 133 4.68 18.34 12.30
CA LYS A 133 5.64 18.52 13.40
C LYS A 133 5.16 18.06 14.78
N ARG A 134 3.85 17.92 14.99
CA ARG A 134 3.23 17.45 16.25
C ARG A 134 3.19 15.93 16.38
N ALA A 135 3.46 15.20 15.29
CA ALA A 135 3.46 13.75 15.28
C ALA A 135 4.86 13.17 15.54
N LYS A 136 4.89 12.06 16.27
CA LYS A 136 5.92 11.03 16.10
C LYS A 136 5.57 10.21 14.85
N VAL A 137 6.59 9.86 14.08
CA VAL A 137 6.50 9.16 12.81
C VAL A 137 7.36 7.91 12.91
N ASP A 138 6.72 6.75 12.81
CA ASP A 138 7.40 5.47 12.70
C ASP A 138 7.29 4.96 11.26
N ALA A 139 8.37 4.36 10.73
CA ALA A 139 8.31 3.57 9.52
C ALA A 139 8.82 2.16 9.79
N VAL A 140 8.19 1.16 9.19
CA VAL A 140 8.55 -0.25 9.34
C VAL A 140 8.98 -0.80 7.99
N GLU A 141 10.20 -1.29 7.90
CA GLU A 141 10.77 -1.82 6.66
C GLU A 141 11.52 -3.12 6.93
N VAL A 142 11.21 -4.15 6.15
CA VAL A 142 11.78 -5.48 6.35
C VAL A 142 13.13 -5.64 5.63
N ASN A 143 13.37 -4.86 4.57
CA ASN A 143 14.59 -4.92 3.78
C ASN A 143 15.60 -3.84 4.24
N PRO A 144 16.70 -4.22 4.91
CA PRO A 144 17.69 -3.24 5.39
C PRO A 144 18.34 -2.43 4.27
N ALA A 145 18.43 -2.98 3.04
CA ALA A 145 18.95 -2.24 1.90
C ALA A 145 18.04 -1.07 1.49
N VAL A 146 16.73 -1.18 1.72
CA VAL A 146 15.78 -0.08 1.49
C VAL A 146 15.97 1.01 2.54
N VAL A 147 16.19 0.65 3.81
CA VAL A 147 16.52 1.62 4.86
C VAL A 147 17.79 2.41 4.53
N VAL A 148 18.85 1.70 4.14
CA VAL A 148 20.12 2.34 3.72
C VAL A 148 19.88 3.27 2.51
N ALA A 149 19.14 2.81 1.50
CA ALA A 149 18.83 3.61 0.33
C ALA A 149 17.98 4.84 0.68
N ALA A 150 17.00 4.70 1.57
CA ALA A 150 16.15 5.81 2.00
C ALA A 150 16.98 6.95 2.60
N ARG A 151 17.96 6.63 3.45
CA ARG A 151 18.84 7.64 4.08
C ARG A 151 19.85 8.22 3.09
N THR A 152 20.52 7.36 2.33
CA THR A 152 21.68 7.76 1.50
C THR A 152 21.28 8.31 0.13
N MET A 153 20.19 7.82 -0.45
CA MET A 153 19.75 8.13 -1.80
C MET A 153 18.41 8.87 -1.86
N PHE A 154 17.61 8.86 -0.79
CA PHE A 154 16.30 9.54 -0.77
C PHE A 154 16.14 10.55 0.37
N GLU A 155 17.25 11.03 0.95
CA GLU A 155 17.26 12.15 1.89
C GLU A 155 16.35 11.97 3.11
N LEU A 156 16.11 10.73 3.55
CA LEU A 156 15.47 10.49 4.84
C LEU A 156 16.48 10.92 5.94
N PRO A 157 16.20 11.94 6.77
CA PRO A 157 17.10 12.36 7.84
C PRO A 157 17.30 11.22 8.83
N HIS A 158 18.37 11.20 9.64
CA HIS A 158 18.53 10.21 10.70
C HIS A 158 17.39 10.23 11.73
N ASP A 159 17.24 9.14 12.48
CA ASP A 159 16.27 9.07 13.56
C ASP A 159 16.53 10.13 14.63
N ASP A 160 15.44 10.65 15.18
CA ASP A 160 15.43 11.69 16.20
C ASP A 160 14.28 11.44 17.20
N ALA A 161 13.99 12.41 18.06
CA ALA A 161 12.91 12.26 19.04
C ALA A 161 11.50 12.06 18.44
N ARG A 162 11.32 12.33 17.14
CA ARG A 162 10.05 12.19 16.41
C ARG A 162 10.10 11.14 15.31
N LEU A 163 11.25 10.83 14.71
CA LEU A 163 11.37 9.84 13.64
C LEU A 163 12.05 8.57 14.13
N THR A 164 11.44 7.42 13.86
CA THR A 164 12.05 6.12 14.10
C THR A 164 11.80 5.19 12.92
N VAL A 165 12.84 4.51 12.43
CA VAL A 165 12.70 3.45 11.41
C VAL A 165 13.01 2.10 12.03
N HIS A 166 12.04 1.20 11.95
CA HIS A 166 12.12 -0.15 12.49
C HIS A 166 12.46 -1.13 11.37
N GLU A 167 13.61 -1.78 11.47
CA GLU A 167 14.00 -2.89 10.59
C GLU A 167 13.35 -4.20 11.05
N MET A 168 12.07 -4.40 10.71
CA MET A 168 11.28 -5.57 11.12
C MET A 168 10.13 -5.89 10.16
N ASP A 169 9.49 -7.05 10.37
CA ASP A 169 8.28 -7.42 9.64
C ASP A 169 7.07 -6.62 10.14
N ALA A 170 6.26 -6.14 9.20
CA ALA A 170 5.04 -5.39 9.51
C ALA A 170 4.00 -6.23 10.27
N TRP A 171 3.96 -7.55 10.05
CA TRP A 171 3.13 -8.48 10.82
C TRP A 171 3.55 -8.50 12.30
N ASP A 172 4.84 -8.53 12.58
CA ASP A 172 5.36 -8.52 13.95
C ASP A 172 5.03 -7.18 14.64
N PHE A 173 5.22 -6.06 13.92
CA PHE A 173 4.89 -4.73 14.42
C PHE A 173 3.42 -4.60 14.86
N VAL A 174 2.47 -5.07 14.05
CA VAL A 174 1.02 -4.94 14.37
C VAL A 174 0.55 -5.94 15.44
N ASN A 175 1.30 -7.02 15.67
CA ASN A 175 1.01 -7.97 16.73
C ASN A 175 1.64 -7.60 18.08
N ASP A 176 2.59 -6.66 18.10
CA ASP A 176 3.09 -6.09 19.36
C ASP A 176 1.99 -5.30 20.08
N ARG A 177 1.65 -5.75 21.29
CA ARG A 177 0.65 -5.13 22.15
C ARG A 177 1.02 -3.71 22.56
N ALA A 178 2.29 -3.34 22.55
CA ALA A 178 2.73 -1.97 22.82
C ALA A 178 2.20 -0.96 21.78
N ASN A 179 1.84 -1.43 20.57
CA ASN A 179 1.30 -0.57 19.52
C ASN A 179 -0.23 -0.44 19.58
N HIS A 180 -0.93 -1.26 20.38
CA HIS A 180 -2.39 -1.33 20.40
C HIS A 180 -3.04 -0.05 20.96
N GLY A 181 -3.98 0.53 20.21
CA GLY A 181 -4.66 1.78 20.59
C GLY A 181 -3.81 3.05 20.54
N THR A 182 -2.63 3.03 19.90
CA THR A 182 -1.67 4.16 19.97
C THR A 182 -1.54 4.98 18.69
N ILE A 183 -2.01 4.48 17.55
CA ILE A 183 -1.73 5.04 16.23
C ILE A 183 -2.95 5.79 15.71
N GLY A 184 -2.80 7.09 15.40
CA GLY A 184 -3.92 7.87 14.85
C GLY A 184 -4.06 7.72 13.33
N ALA A 185 -2.94 7.66 12.61
CA ALA A 185 -2.91 7.41 11.18
C ALA A 185 -1.91 6.28 10.86
N LEU A 186 -2.35 5.28 10.11
CA LEU A 186 -1.50 4.19 9.62
C LEU A 186 -1.53 4.14 8.10
N GLN A 187 -0.40 3.90 7.46
CA GLN A 187 -0.28 3.83 6.00
C GLN A 187 0.33 2.48 5.61
N ILE A 188 -0.33 1.72 4.74
CA ILE A 188 0.14 0.41 4.27
C ILE A 188 0.57 0.53 2.82
N ASP A 189 1.88 0.46 2.58
CA ASP A 189 2.51 0.54 1.26
C ASP A 189 3.54 -0.58 1.11
N VAL A 190 3.11 -1.81 1.42
CA VAL A 190 3.95 -3.03 1.38
C VAL A 190 3.69 -3.80 0.09
N TYR A 191 4.73 -3.94 -0.74
CA TYR A 191 4.70 -4.76 -1.96
C TYR A 191 5.90 -5.69 -2.01
N ASP A 192 5.75 -6.83 -2.68
CA ASP A 192 6.89 -7.65 -3.03
C ASP A 192 7.69 -7.06 -4.20
N ALA A 193 8.90 -7.56 -4.41
CA ALA A 193 9.79 -7.14 -5.49
C ALA A 193 9.21 -7.33 -6.92
N THR A 194 8.11 -8.08 -7.04
CA THR A 194 7.41 -8.30 -8.31
C THR A 194 6.14 -7.46 -8.45
N ALA A 195 5.86 -6.56 -7.48
CA ALA A 195 4.63 -5.79 -7.37
C ALA A 195 3.35 -6.66 -7.38
N ARG A 196 3.42 -7.88 -6.84
CA ARG A 196 2.27 -8.82 -6.80
C ARG A 196 1.45 -8.59 -5.54
N GLY A 197 0.62 -7.56 -5.56
CA GLY A 197 -0.35 -7.27 -4.49
C GLY A 197 0.28 -6.93 -3.13
N PRO A 198 -0.55 -6.52 -2.15
CA PRO A 198 -0.09 -6.45 -0.77
C PRO A 198 0.32 -7.86 -0.31
N VAL A 199 1.55 -7.99 0.20
CA VAL A 199 2.07 -9.25 0.77
C VAL A 199 1.27 -9.66 2.01
N LEU A 200 0.71 -8.65 2.70
CA LEU A 200 -0.11 -8.79 3.89
C LEU A 200 -1.54 -8.36 3.56
N ASP A 201 -2.36 -9.32 3.13
CA ASP A 201 -3.71 -9.05 2.60
C ASP A 201 -4.84 -9.77 3.34
N SER A 202 -4.56 -10.38 4.50
CA SER A 202 -5.53 -11.20 5.25
C SER A 202 -6.44 -10.39 6.18
N VAL A 203 -7.62 -10.93 6.50
CA VAL A 203 -8.50 -10.33 7.51
C VAL A 203 -7.80 -10.25 8.87
N GLY A 204 -7.02 -11.26 9.23
CA GLY A 204 -6.25 -11.28 10.48
C GLY A 204 -5.26 -10.12 10.56
N PHE A 205 -4.56 -9.84 9.44
CA PHE A 205 -3.66 -8.69 9.35
C PHE A 205 -4.41 -7.38 9.53
N TYR A 206 -5.50 -7.19 8.80
CA TYR A 206 -6.29 -5.95 8.90
C TYR A 206 -6.94 -5.76 10.27
N ARG A 207 -7.32 -6.84 10.97
CA ARG A 207 -7.77 -6.77 12.36
C ARG A 207 -6.64 -6.39 13.31
N ALA A 208 -5.43 -6.90 13.11
CA ALA A 208 -4.25 -6.51 13.90
C ALA A 208 -3.88 -5.03 13.67
N VAL A 209 -3.92 -4.57 12.41
CA VAL A 209 -3.78 -3.15 12.05
C VAL A 209 -4.83 -2.32 12.77
N ARG A 210 -6.11 -2.71 12.71
CA ARG A 210 -7.18 -2.00 13.39
C ARG A 210 -6.98 -1.93 14.90
N ALA A 211 -6.47 -2.99 15.53
CA ALA A 211 -6.16 -3.00 16.96
C ALA A 211 -5.04 -2.01 17.33
N CYS A 212 -4.16 -1.67 16.40
CA CYS A 212 -3.12 -0.64 16.60
C CYS A 212 -3.67 0.79 16.55
N LEU A 213 -4.79 1.00 15.86
CA LEU A 213 -5.39 2.32 15.72
C LEU A 213 -6.04 2.78 17.04
N THR A 214 -5.98 4.08 17.30
CA THR A 214 -6.79 4.73 18.35
C THR A 214 -8.30 4.57 18.08
N ASP A 215 -9.13 4.91 19.06
CA ASP A 215 -10.59 4.89 18.96
C ASP A 215 -11.16 5.70 17.78
N ALA A 216 -10.41 6.67 17.25
CA ALA A 216 -10.77 7.45 16.06
C ALA A 216 -9.60 7.52 15.07
N GLY A 217 -9.01 6.37 14.75
CA GLY A 217 -7.89 6.25 13.82
C GLY A 217 -8.32 5.98 12.38
N VAL A 218 -7.42 6.30 11.45
CA VAL A 218 -7.61 6.09 10.01
C VAL A 218 -6.43 5.29 9.46
N VAL A 219 -6.71 4.33 8.57
CA VAL A 219 -5.68 3.67 7.77
C VAL A 219 -5.87 3.97 6.30
N THR A 220 -4.78 4.25 5.58
CA THR A 220 -4.75 4.26 4.11
C THR A 220 -3.94 3.08 3.59
N ILE A 221 -4.40 2.47 2.50
CA ILE A 221 -3.81 1.27 1.93
C ILE A 221 -3.66 1.46 0.42
N ASN A 222 -2.45 1.27 -0.09
CA ASN A 222 -2.19 1.23 -1.52
C ASN A 222 -2.60 -0.14 -2.09
N LEU A 223 -3.53 -0.16 -3.03
CA LEU A 223 -4.02 -1.37 -3.71
C LEU A 223 -3.83 -1.24 -5.23
N PHE A 224 -3.76 -2.37 -5.92
CA PHE A 224 -3.87 -2.38 -7.39
C PHE A 224 -5.35 -2.40 -7.78
N GLY A 225 -5.79 -1.43 -8.58
CA GLY A 225 -7.19 -1.27 -9.01
C GLY A 225 -7.61 -2.32 -10.04
N ASP A 226 -6.85 -2.43 -11.13
CA ASP A 226 -7.08 -3.41 -12.20
C ASP A 226 -6.37 -4.76 -11.94
N HIS A 227 -6.60 -5.32 -10.75
CA HIS A 227 -6.10 -6.66 -10.40
C HIS A 227 -7.15 -7.44 -9.60
N PRO A 228 -7.29 -8.77 -9.80
CA PRO A 228 -8.27 -9.58 -9.05
C PRO A 228 -8.11 -9.51 -7.52
N SER A 229 -6.93 -9.12 -7.02
CA SER A 229 -6.72 -8.89 -5.59
C SER A 229 -7.50 -7.70 -5.05
N PHE A 230 -7.87 -6.70 -5.87
CA PHE A 230 -8.60 -5.51 -5.41
C PHE A 230 -9.90 -5.89 -4.67
N VAL A 231 -10.77 -6.63 -5.35
CA VAL A 231 -12.08 -7.07 -4.83
C VAL A 231 -11.89 -7.90 -3.56
N ARG A 232 -10.87 -8.78 -3.54
CA ARG A 232 -10.53 -9.59 -2.36
C ARG A 232 -10.09 -8.73 -1.19
N ASN A 233 -9.21 -7.76 -1.42
CA ASN A 233 -8.75 -6.82 -0.39
C ASN A 233 -9.90 -5.99 0.17
N MET A 234 -10.76 -5.44 -0.69
CA MET A 234 -11.94 -4.68 -0.26
C MET A 234 -12.87 -5.53 0.60
N LYS A 235 -13.14 -6.79 0.24
CA LYS A 235 -13.95 -7.69 1.09
C LYS A 235 -13.34 -7.88 2.47
N ARG A 236 -12.02 -8.13 2.53
CA ARG A 236 -11.31 -8.38 3.79
C ARG A 236 -11.18 -7.14 4.67
N LEU A 237 -10.96 -5.98 4.06
CA LEU A 237 -10.96 -4.68 4.75
C LEU A 237 -12.35 -4.41 5.34
N ASN A 238 -13.42 -4.60 4.56
CA ASN A 238 -14.80 -4.44 5.06
C ASN A 238 -15.08 -5.37 6.24
N GLU A 239 -14.63 -6.63 6.20
CA GLU A 239 -14.77 -7.55 7.32
C GLU A 239 -13.96 -7.13 8.56
N ALA A 240 -12.78 -6.52 8.37
CA ALA A 240 -11.92 -6.10 9.48
C ALA A 240 -12.34 -4.76 10.11
N PHE A 241 -12.94 -3.86 9.32
CA PHE A 241 -13.28 -2.48 9.72
C PHE A 241 -14.78 -2.22 9.87
N ASP A 242 -15.59 -3.29 9.95
CA ASP A 242 -17.05 -3.25 10.11
C ASP A 242 -17.76 -2.46 8.98
N GLY A 243 -17.32 -2.65 7.74
CA GLY A 243 -17.90 -1.96 6.58
C GLY A 243 -17.46 -0.51 6.39
N ARG A 244 -16.69 0.07 7.32
CA ARG A 244 -16.21 1.46 7.23
C ARG A 244 -14.98 1.59 6.35
N VAL A 245 -15.13 1.27 5.06
CA VAL A 245 -14.06 1.27 4.07
C VAL A 245 -14.53 1.91 2.77
N VAL A 246 -13.78 2.89 2.27
CA VAL A 246 -13.97 3.50 0.95
C VAL A 246 -12.67 3.43 0.16
N ALA A 247 -12.74 3.29 -1.16
CA ALA A 247 -11.56 3.40 -2.01
C ALA A 247 -11.73 4.56 -2.96
N LEU A 248 -10.69 5.39 -3.09
CA LEU A 248 -10.65 6.46 -4.10
C LEU A 248 -10.65 5.86 -5.52
N PRO A 249 -10.97 6.68 -6.55
CA PRO A 249 -10.83 6.28 -7.93
C PRO A 249 -9.39 5.92 -8.26
N GLU A 250 -9.24 5.10 -9.30
CA GLU A 250 -7.93 4.69 -9.81
C GLU A 250 -7.16 5.89 -10.35
N VAL A 251 -5.88 6.00 -9.95
CA VAL A 251 -4.96 6.98 -10.53
C VAL A 251 -4.34 6.43 -11.81
N HIS A 252 -3.67 7.30 -12.59
CA HIS A 252 -3.06 6.93 -13.87
C HIS A 252 -2.12 5.71 -13.79
N ASP A 253 -1.52 5.50 -12.63
CA ASP A 253 -0.59 4.42 -12.32
C ASP A 253 -1.30 3.12 -11.85
N GLY A 254 -2.63 3.02 -12.01
CA GLY A 254 -3.39 1.79 -11.71
C GLY A 254 -3.53 1.49 -10.22
N ASN A 255 -3.01 2.35 -9.36
CA ASN A 255 -3.19 2.29 -7.92
C ASN A 255 -4.58 2.80 -7.52
N ARG A 256 -5.14 2.20 -6.47
CA ARG A 256 -6.35 2.66 -5.79
C ARG A 256 -6.08 2.71 -4.31
N ILE A 257 -6.32 3.88 -3.71
CA ILE A 257 -6.11 4.05 -2.27
C ILE A 257 -7.39 3.73 -1.52
N ALA A 258 -7.36 2.68 -0.70
CA ALA A 258 -8.42 2.40 0.26
C ALA A 258 -8.19 3.21 1.55
N ILE A 259 -9.27 3.66 2.16
CA ILE A 259 -9.32 4.37 3.44
C ILE A 259 -10.27 3.59 4.34
N ALA A 260 -9.81 3.20 5.53
CA ALA A 260 -10.63 2.51 6.51
C ALA A 260 -10.56 3.18 7.88
N PHE A 261 -11.67 3.10 8.63
CA PHE A 261 -11.86 3.86 9.86
C PHE A 261 -12.07 2.91 11.06
N SER A 262 -11.31 3.08 12.14
CA SER A 262 -11.46 2.28 13.36
C SER A 262 -12.59 2.77 14.27
N GLY A 263 -12.86 4.08 14.24
CA GLY A 263 -13.83 4.75 15.10
C GLY A 263 -15.27 4.65 14.65
N PRO A 264 -16.23 5.25 15.38
CA PRO A 264 -17.65 5.12 15.12
C PRO A 264 -18.02 5.55 13.69
N ALA A 265 -19.23 5.20 13.26
CA ALA A 265 -19.76 5.65 11.97
C ALA A 265 -19.57 7.16 11.82
N LEU A 266 -19.07 7.57 10.65
CA LEU A 266 -18.79 8.97 10.36
C LEU A 266 -19.97 9.57 9.61
N ASP A 267 -20.28 10.82 9.94
CA ASP A 267 -21.15 11.67 9.13
C ASP A 267 -20.55 13.08 9.13
N VAL A 268 -19.85 13.41 8.03
CA VAL A 268 -19.09 14.65 7.91
C VAL A 268 -19.64 15.48 6.76
N PRO A 269 -20.15 16.70 7.00
CA PRO A 269 -20.63 17.57 5.94
C PRO A 269 -19.55 17.83 4.88
N PHE A 270 -19.91 17.69 3.60
CA PHE A 270 -18.98 18.02 2.50
C PHE A 270 -18.42 19.44 2.58
N PRO A 271 -19.18 20.48 3.00
CA PRO A 271 -18.60 21.80 3.23
C PRO A 271 -17.46 21.82 4.25
N ALA A 272 -17.52 20.98 5.29
CA ALA A 272 -16.45 20.85 6.27
C ALA A 272 -15.22 20.16 5.66
N LEU A 273 -15.42 19.07 4.89
CA LEU A 273 -14.34 18.44 4.13
C LEU A 273 -13.70 19.41 3.14
N GLN A 274 -14.50 20.24 2.44
CA GLN A 274 -14.00 21.25 1.51
C GLN A 274 -13.17 22.33 2.21
N ALA A 275 -13.58 22.80 3.39
CA ALA A 275 -12.79 23.72 4.20
C ALA A 275 -11.45 23.08 4.62
N ARG A 276 -11.49 21.80 5.04
CA ARG A 276 -10.30 21.03 5.40
C ARG A 276 -9.35 20.84 4.22
N ALA A 277 -9.87 20.50 3.04
CA ALA A 277 -9.08 20.32 1.82
C ALA A 277 -8.38 21.61 1.39
N LYS A 278 -9.06 22.76 1.48
CA LYS A 278 -8.43 24.06 1.19
C LYS A 278 -7.26 24.35 2.13
N LEU A 279 -7.40 24.02 3.41
CA LEU A 279 -6.32 24.17 4.39
C LEU A 279 -5.15 23.23 4.06
N ILE A 280 -5.43 21.97 3.75
CA ILE A 280 -4.39 21.00 3.35
C ILE A 280 -3.63 21.51 2.11
N GLU A 281 -4.32 21.98 1.08
CA GLU A 281 -3.66 22.50 -0.11
C GLU A 281 -2.79 23.73 0.18
N ALA A 282 -3.28 24.65 1.03
CA ALA A 282 -2.56 25.87 1.38
C ALA A 282 -1.30 25.59 2.23
N GLU A 283 -1.42 24.73 3.24
CA GLU A 283 -0.35 24.48 4.21
C GLU A 283 0.63 23.38 3.77
N LEU A 284 0.13 22.41 3.01
CA LEU A 284 0.85 21.16 2.71
C LEU A 284 1.08 20.94 1.21
N GLY A 285 0.44 21.72 0.33
CA GLY A 285 0.59 21.61 -1.12
C GLY A 285 0.00 20.35 -1.73
N LEU A 286 -0.70 19.51 -0.96
CA LEU A 286 -1.31 18.27 -1.43
C LEU A 286 -2.67 18.55 -2.08
N PRO A 287 -3.05 17.89 -3.20
CA PRO A 287 -4.24 18.22 -4.00
C PRO A 287 -5.57 17.73 -3.37
N ALA A 288 -5.84 18.08 -2.12
CA ALA A 288 -6.89 17.48 -1.30
C ALA A 288 -8.32 17.68 -1.82
N ARG A 289 -8.60 18.75 -2.59
CA ARG A 289 -9.93 18.92 -3.21
C ARG A 289 -10.22 17.85 -4.26
N LYS A 290 -9.20 17.27 -4.90
CA LYS A 290 -9.38 16.14 -5.83
C LYS A 290 -9.85 14.89 -5.09
N TRP A 291 -9.37 14.65 -3.87
CA TRP A 291 -9.77 13.49 -3.08
C TRP A 291 -11.25 13.55 -2.68
N ILE A 292 -11.79 14.74 -2.39
CA ILE A 292 -13.24 14.90 -2.11
C ILE A 292 -14.08 14.48 -3.31
N LYS A 293 -13.71 14.92 -4.53
CA LYS A 293 -14.40 14.49 -5.74
C LYS A 293 -14.35 12.97 -5.90
N GLY A 294 -13.18 12.38 -5.65
CA GLY A 294 -13.01 10.93 -5.66
C GLY A 294 -13.88 10.20 -4.63
N LEU A 295 -14.07 10.77 -3.44
CA LEU A 295 -14.99 10.22 -2.43
C LEU A 295 -16.44 10.24 -2.91
N GLN A 296 -16.89 11.34 -3.52
CA GLN A 296 -18.25 11.47 -4.06
C GLN A 296 -18.50 10.47 -5.20
N GLU A 297 -17.54 10.35 -6.12
CA GLU A 297 -17.60 9.39 -7.22
C GLU A 297 -17.65 7.94 -6.72
N SER A 298 -16.83 7.62 -5.71
CA SER A 298 -16.70 6.24 -5.22
C SER A 298 -17.85 5.77 -4.34
N THR A 299 -18.52 6.70 -3.64
CA THR A 299 -19.65 6.39 -2.75
C THR A 299 -21.01 6.61 -3.41
N GLY A 300 -21.07 7.36 -4.52
CA GLY A 300 -22.32 7.82 -5.12
C GLY A 300 -23.10 8.81 -4.23
N GLN A 301 -22.47 9.31 -3.15
CA GLN A 301 -23.10 10.22 -2.20
C GLN A 301 -23.13 11.63 -2.78
N ASN A 302 -24.31 12.01 -3.27
CA ASN A 302 -24.62 13.36 -3.74
C ASN A 302 -25.32 14.22 -2.66
N GLY A 303 -25.43 13.68 -1.44
CA GLY A 303 -26.02 14.36 -0.27
C GLY A 303 -25.12 15.47 0.28
N GLY A 304 -25.54 16.07 1.40
CA GLY A 304 -24.80 17.15 2.06
C GLY A 304 -23.57 16.69 2.87
N SER A 305 -23.43 15.39 3.12
CA SER A 305 -22.37 14.80 3.94
C SER A 305 -21.79 13.52 3.33
N PHE A 306 -20.55 13.23 3.72
CA PHE A 306 -19.90 11.94 3.57
C PHE A 306 -20.26 11.09 4.79
N SER A 307 -20.88 9.92 4.55
CA SER A 307 -21.27 9.00 5.63
C SER A 307 -20.71 7.60 5.40
N ILE A 308 -20.19 6.96 6.45
CA ILE A 308 -19.64 5.59 6.38
C ILE A 308 -19.68 4.85 7.71
#